data_AF-A0A238W774-F1
#
_entry.id   AF-A0A238W774-F1
#
_cell.length_a   1.000
_cell.length_b   1.000
_cell.length_c   1.000
_cell.angle_alpha   90.00
_cell.angle_beta   90.00
_cell.angle_gamma   90.00
#
_symmetry.space_group_name_H-M   'P 1'
#
loop_
_entity.id
_entity.type
_entity.pdbx_description
1 polymer ?
#
loop_
_entity_poly.entity_id
_entity_poly.type
_entity_poly.pdbx_seq_one_letter_code
_entity_poly.pdbx_strand_id
1 'polypeptide(L)'
;MDGKRFLRQHSILNYIVDFYCPSEKLIVELDGQVHYNEEAQAYDIKRTKELEKLGFTIIRFENKMVFDLLPSVLIEIKEHFKSISS
;
A
#
# COMPACT_ATOMS: atom_id res chain seq x y z
N MET A 1 -14.72 -0.01 0.25
CA MET A 1 -14.69 -1.25 1.05
C MET A 1 -15.10 -0.89 2.46
N ASP A 2 -16.15 -1.50 3.03
CA ASP A 2 -16.68 -1.13 4.37
C ASP A 2 -16.89 0.39 4.57
N GLY A 3 -17.44 1.07 3.56
CA GLY A 3 -17.63 2.53 3.56
C GLY A 3 -16.36 3.37 3.33
N LYS A 4 -15.17 2.77 3.40
CA LYS A 4 -13.88 3.43 3.18
C LYS A 4 -13.60 3.59 1.69
N ARG A 5 -13.13 4.78 1.31
CA ARG A 5 -12.78 5.15 -0.07
C ARG A 5 -11.33 4.83 -0.34
N PHE A 6 -11.08 4.26 -1.52
CA PHE A 6 -9.74 4.06 -2.05
C PHE A 6 -9.58 4.93 -3.30
N LEU A 7 -8.50 5.71 -3.32
CA LEU A 7 -8.06 6.50 -4.45
C LEU A 7 -7.06 5.66 -5.24
N ARG A 8 -7.17 5.69 -6.57
CA ARG A 8 -6.23 5.02 -7.48
C ARG A 8 -5.18 6.00 -7.96
N GLN A 9 -3.94 5.54 -8.15
CA GLN A 9 -2.82 6.31 -8.70
C GLN A 9 -2.67 7.67 -8.01
N HIS A 10 -2.59 7.65 -6.69
CA HIS A 10 -2.54 8.88 -5.90
C HIS A 10 -1.10 9.35 -5.73
N SER A 11 -0.86 10.65 -5.91
CA SER A 11 0.46 11.23 -5.64
C SER A 11 0.56 11.64 -4.18
N ILE A 12 1.49 11.02 -3.45
CA ILE A 12 1.81 11.36 -2.06
C ILE A 12 3.26 11.85 -2.05
N LEU A 13 3.47 13.12 -1.70
CA LEU A 13 4.75 13.81 -1.86
C LEU A 13 5.25 13.71 -3.32
N ASN A 14 6.40 13.05 -3.51
CA ASN A 14 7.06 12.84 -4.79
C ASN A 14 6.86 11.40 -5.31
N TYR A 15 5.97 10.63 -4.70
CA TYR A 15 5.73 9.23 -5.02
C TYR A 15 4.31 9.02 -5.51
N ILE A 16 4.14 8.20 -6.55
CA ILE A 16 2.82 7.74 -6.99
C ILE A 16 2.59 6.37 -6.35
N VAL A 17 1.40 6.17 -5.77
CA VAL A 17 0.97 4.90 -5.18
C VAL A 17 -0.24 4.34 -5.91
N ASP A 18 -0.34 3.03 -6.05
CA ASP A 18 -1.42 2.39 -6.82
C ASP A 18 -2.78 2.62 -6.18
N PHE A 19 -2.89 2.36 -4.87
CA PHE A 19 -4.10 2.57 -4.12
C PHE A 19 -3.80 3.24 -2.78
N TYR A 20 -4.66 4.19 -2.40
CA TYR A 20 -4.54 4.92 -1.16
C TYR A 20 -5.90 5.08 -0.48
N CYS A 21 -5.96 4.72 0.81
CA CYS A 21 -7.11 4.93 1.68
C CYS A 21 -6.82 6.05 2.68
N PRO A 22 -7.37 7.26 2.48
CA PRO A 22 -7.14 8.40 3.36
C PRO A 22 -7.61 8.16 4.80
N SER A 23 -8.74 7.48 4.98
CA SER A 23 -9.34 7.22 6.29
C SER A 23 -8.43 6.40 7.21
N GLU A 24 -7.68 5.46 6.64
CA GLU A 24 -6.80 4.55 7.39
C GLU A 24 -5.32 4.97 7.32
N LYS A 25 -5.00 5.95 6.47
CA LYS A 25 -3.64 6.21 6.00
C LYS A 25 -2.98 4.93 5.45
N LEU A 26 -3.74 4.11 4.73
CA LEU A 26 -3.26 2.85 4.18
C LEU A 26 -2.92 3.03 2.70
N ILE A 27 -1.74 2.59 2.30
CA ILE A 27 -1.26 2.55 0.92
C ILE A 27 -1.17 1.07 0.53
N VAL A 28 -1.75 0.72 -0.61
CA VAL A 28 -1.66 -0.63 -1.19
C VAL A 28 -0.96 -0.52 -2.53
N GLU A 29 0.16 -1.23 -2.67
CA GLU A 29 0.93 -1.28 -3.90
C GLU A 29 0.84 -2.66 -4.53
N LEU A 30 0.79 -2.68 -5.86
CA LEU A 30 0.78 -3.92 -6.62
C LEU A 30 2.14 -4.13 -7.25
N ASP A 31 2.90 -5.06 -6.70
CA ASP A 31 4.23 -5.38 -7.17
C ASP A 31 4.14 -6.35 -8.37
N GLY A 32 4.69 -5.94 -9.51
CA GLY A 32 4.66 -6.69 -10.77
C GLY A 32 5.90 -7.52 -11.06
N GLN A 33 6.94 -7.37 -10.23
CA GLN A 33 8.30 -7.93 -10.30
C GLN A 33 9.27 -6.77 -10.06
N VAL A 34 9.93 -6.78 -8.90
CA VAL A 34 11.04 -5.89 -8.62
C VAL A 34 12.23 -6.35 -9.46
N HIS A 35 12.66 -5.52 -10.42
CA HIS A 35 14.02 -5.61 -10.91
C HIS A 35 14.94 -5.31 -9.71
N TYR A 36 15.59 -6.35 -9.18
CA TYR A 36 16.54 -6.28 -8.06
C TYR A 36 17.79 -5.50 -8.49
N ASN A 37 17.69 -4.18 -8.48
CA ASN A 37 18.82 -3.27 -8.57
C ASN A 37 19.03 -2.64 -7.19
N GLU A 38 20.27 -2.63 -6.69
CA GLU A 38 20.62 -2.08 -5.37
C GLU A 38 20.19 -0.61 -5.23
N GLU A 39 20.26 0.18 -6.30
CA GLU A 39 19.79 1.56 -6.35
C GLU A 39 18.26 1.67 -6.18
N ALA A 40 17.51 0.76 -6.81
CA ALA A 40 16.05 0.72 -6.68
C ALA A 40 15.64 0.33 -5.25
N GLN A 41 16.37 -0.61 -4.63
CA GLN A 41 16.14 -1.01 -3.25
C GLN A 41 16.42 0.13 -2.26
N ALA A 42 17.51 0.86 -2.43
CA ALA A 42 17.84 2.00 -1.58
C ALA A 42 16.79 3.12 -1.70
N TYR A 43 16.32 3.41 -2.92
CA TYR A 43 15.24 4.35 -3.18
C TYR A 43 13.94 3.91 -2.52
N ASP A 44 13.59 2.64 -2.64
CA ASP A 44 12.37 2.07 -2.07
C ASP A 44 12.36 2.10 -0.53
N ILE A 45 13.48 1.75 0.10
CA ILE A 45 13.64 1.84 1.56
C ILE A 45 13.46 3.29 2.03
N LYS A 46 14.07 4.25 1.32
CA LYS A 46 13.94 5.67 1.66
C LYS A 46 12.48 6.13 1.51
N ARG A 47 11.83 5.75 0.42
CA ARG A 47 10.41 6.04 0.15
C ARG A 47 9.51 5.51 1.26
N THR A 48 9.65 4.23 1.60
CA THR A 48 8.86 3.57 2.65
C THR A 48 9.03 4.30 3.98
N LYS A 49 10.27 4.58 4.39
CA LYS A 49 10.55 5.32 5.63
C LYS A 49 9.93 6.72 5.67
N GLU A 50 9.96 7.47 4.57
CA GLU A 50 9.37 8.81 4.53
C GLU A 50 7.84 8.78 4.65
N LEU A 51 7.20 7.81 4.00
CA LEU A 51 5.75 7.62 4.09
C LEU A 51 5.33 7.10 5.46
N GLU A 52 6.07 6.16 6.04
CA GLU A 52 5.83 5.65 7.40
C GLU A 52 5.95 6.76 8.46
N LYS A 53 6.93 7.68 8.32
CA LYS A 53 7.05 8.86 9.21
C LYS A 53 5.83 9.78 9.18
N LEU A 54 5.10 9.83 8.06
CA LEU A 54 3.83 10.57 7.95
C LEU A 54 2.64 9.82 8.55
N GLY A 55 2.88 8.61 9.08
CA GLY A 55 1.90 7.72 9.69
C GLY A 55 1.11 6.91 8.67
N PHE A 56 1.64 6.74 7.46
CA PHE A 56 1.09 5.83 6.46
C PHE A 56 1.56 4.40 6.71
N THR A 57 0.66 3.45 6.50
CA THR A 57 0.98 2.02 6.43
C THR A 57 1.05 1.64 4.96
N ILE A 58 2.11 0.96 4.54
CA ILE A 58 2.26 0.47 3.16
C ILE A 58 2.22 -1.05 3.18
N ILE A 59 1.33 -1.63 2.39
CA ILE A 59 1.26 -3.07 2.14
C ILE A 59 1.40 -3.34 0.65
N ARG A 60 2.10 -4.42 0.32
CA ARG A 60 2.43 -4.78 -1.07
C ARG A 60 1.91 -6.15 -1.37
N PHE A 61 1.22 -6.28 -2.49
CA PHE A 61 0.75 -7.56 -2.99
C PHE A 61 1.39 -7.85 -4.34
N GLU A 62 1.81 -9.08 -4.55
CA GLU A 62 2.14 -9.53 -5.90
C GLU A 62 0.88 -9.47 -6.77
N ASN A 63 1.03 -8.99 -8.01
CA ASN A 63 -0.05 -8.96 -8.99
C ASN A 63 -0.79 -10.31 -9.07
N LYS A 64 -0.03 -11.41 -9.07
CA LYS A 64 -0.58 -12.78 -9.11
C LYS A 64 -1.49 -13.08 -7.91
N MET A 65 -1.13 -12.64 -6.70
CA MET A 65 -1.98 -12.82 -5.52
C MET A 65 -3.30 -12.06 -5.62
N VAL A 66 -3.32 -10.89 -6.26
CA VAL A 66 -4.58 -10.15 -6.47
C VAL A 66 -5.50 -10.87 -7.46
N PHE A 67 -4.95 -11.50 -8.50
CA PHE A 67 -5.74 -12.27 -9.47
C PHE A 67 -6.20 -13.62 -8.92
N ASP A 68 -5.32 -14.36 -8.23
CA ASP A 68 -5.57 -15.74 -7.81
C ASP A 68 -6.21 -15.83 -6.40
N LEU A 69 -5.90 -14.87 -5.52
CA LEU A 69 -6.22 -14.91 -4.09
C LEU A 69 -6.86 -13.61 -3.60
N LEU A 70 -7.71 -13.01 -4.44
CA LEU A 70 -8.43 -11.78 -4.12
C LEU A 70 -9.11 -11.80 -2.73
N PRO A 71 -9.80 -12.87 -2.29
CA PRO A 71 -10.40 -12.92 -0.95
C PRO A 71 -9.37 -12.74 0.17
N SER A 72 -8.20 -13.38 0.05
CA SER A 72 -7.12 -13.28 1.05
C SER A 72 -6.52 -11.88 1.08
N VAL A 73 -6.29 -11.27 -0.09
CA VAL A 73 -5.82 -9.88 -0.20
C VAL A 73 -6.79 -8.92 0.49
N LEU A 74 -8.10 -9.10 0.30
CA LEU A 74 -9.12 -8.27 0.95
C LEU A 74 -9.14 -8.45 2.47
N ILE A 75 -8.94 -9.67 2.97
CA ILE A 75 -8.83 -9.93 4.42
C ILE A 75 -7.61 -9.20 4.99
N GLU A 76 -6.45 -9.33 4.34
CA GLU A 76 -5.22 -8.68 4.79
C GLU A 76 -5.35 -7.16 4.82
N ILE A 77 -5.98 -6.56 3.80
CA ILE A 77 -6.29 -5.12 3.80
C ILE A 77 -7.16 -4.74 5.01
N LYS A 78 -8.14 -5.57 5.39
CA LYS A 78 -9.02 -5.31 6.54
C LYS A 78 -8.26 -5.38 7.86
N GLU A 79 -7.35 -6.34 8.02
CA GLU A 79 -6.54 -6.47 9.24
C GLU A 79 -5.63 -5.24 9.47
N HIS A 80 -5.27 -4.54 8.38
CA HIS A 80 -4.50 -3.30 8.45
C HIS A 80 -5.34 -2.03 8.65
N PHE A 81 -6.68 -2.17 8.74
CA PHE A 81 -7.51 -1.04 9.14
C PHE A 81 -7.23 -0.71 10.60
N LYS A 82 -7.01 0.57 10.88
CA LYS A 82 -6.88 1.04 12.25
C LYS A 82 -8.23 0.77 12.90
N SER A 83 -8.24 -0.12 13.89
CA SER A 83 -9.44 -0.46 14.64
C SER A 83 -10.10 0.84 15.06
N ILE A 84 -11.40 0.97 14.77
CA ILE A 84 -12.18 2.15 15.15
C ILE A 84 -12.02 2.28 16.66
N SER A 85 -11.17 3.22 17.08
CA SER A 85 -11.12 3.64 18.46
C SER A 85 -12.40 4.46 18.67
N SER A 86 -13.34 3.79 19.33
CA SER A 86 -14.58 4.23 19.99
C SER A 86 -15.16 5.58 19.62
#